data_AF-A0A2U1L157-F1
#
_entry.id   AF-A0A2U1L157-F1
#
_cell.length_a   1.000
_cell.length_b   1.000
_cell.length_c   1.000
_cell.angle_alpha   90.00
_cell.angle_beta   90.00
_cell.angle_gamma   90.00
#
_symmetry.space_group_name_H-M   'P 1'
#
loop_
_entity.id
_entity.type
_entity.pdbx_description
1 polymer ?
#
loop_
_entity_poly.entity_id
_entity_poly.type
_entity_poly.pdbx_seq_one_letter_code
_entity_poly.pdbx_strand_id
1 'polypeptide(L)'
;MRMNVQSLAPGLKIEIPVIDTFASILNYEEWELEKDIKRHYFYASVMLPGIIQNKPESMETKIGKQYEEFAKMIVIQMEDDISRLQFDDNGVFAKHLSTYLHPKAEEYMNQKKKPTILNMKWKTKKEKIDCGLFMMMHMDNYEGKIKWETGMLEETNKNHRLQRNNLRAKYAAKMMLHEINENQKLMSDYALKFAAENQDEKEADKIVNQSIMKKIAEQDKQDNQGK
;
A
#
# COMPACT_ATOMS: atom_id res chain seq x y z
N MET A 1 1.27 10.24 -14.46
CA MET A 1 2.17 10.18 -13.28
C MET A 1 3.12 9.00 -13.47
N ARG A 2 4.46 9.15 -13.39
CA ARG A 2 5.36 7.98 -13.35
C ARG A 2 5.30 7.41 -11.93
N MET A 3 4.60 6.30 -11.75
CA MET A 3 4.58 5.59 -10.48
C MET A 3 5.94 4.95 -10.22
N ASN A 4 6.48 5.10 -9.00
CA ASN A 4 7.73 4.45 -8.58
C ASN A 4 7.49 2.96 -8.25
N VAL A 5 6.98 2.19 -9.21
CA VAL A 5 6.86 0.72 -9.12
C VAL A 5 8.23 0.08 -8.83
N GLN A 6 9.32 0.79 -9.12
CA GLN A 6 10.69 0.51 -8.67
C GLN A 6 10.81 0.23 -7.16
N SER A 7 9.98 0.81 -6.29
CA SER A 7 9.99 0.53 -4.84
C SER A 7 9.59 -0.90 -4.47
N LEU A 8 9.02 -1.67 -5.42
CA LEU A 8 8.85 -3.11 -5.28
C LEU A 8 10.15 -3.90 -5.43
N ALA A 9 11.23 -3.33 -5.97
CA ALA A 9 12.50 -4.06 -6.10
C ALA A 9 13.05 -4.50 -4.71
N PRO A 10 13.75 -5.66 -4.64
CA PRO A 10 14.25 -6.19 -3.37
C PRO A 10 15.08 -5.20 -2.56
N GLY A 11 14.80 -5.08 -1.26
CA GLY A 11 15.55 -4.23 -0.33
C GLY A 11 15.09 -2.77 -0.25
N LEU A 12 14.09 -2.35 -1.03
CA LEU A 12 13.47 -1.02 -0.91
C LEU A 12 12.20 -1.07 -0.07
N LYS A 13 11.99 -0.07 0.80
CA LYS A 13 10.67 0.20 1.39
C LYS A 13 9.70 0.56 0.26
N ILE A 14 8.51 -0.05 0.26
CA ILE A 14 7.48 0.22 -0.73
C ILE A 14 6.88 1.60 -0.46
N GLU A 15 6.80 2.44 -1.49
CA GLU A 15 6.24 3.79 -1.39
C GLU A 15 4.70 3.75 -1.31
N ILE A 16 4.11 4.66 -0.52
CA ILE A 16 2.65 4.72 -0.29
C ILE A 16 1.82 4.76 -1.60
N PRO A 17 2.19 5.54 -2.64
CA PRO A 17 1.47 5.52 -3.92
C PRO A 17 1.40 4.14 -4.60
N VAL A 18 2.40 3.27 -4.39
CA VAL A 18 2.39 1.89 -4.92
C VAL A 18 1.38 1.03 -4.16
N ILE A 19 1.30 1.22 -2.84
CA ILE A 19 0.31 0.54 -1.98
C ILE A 19 -1.10 1.00 -2.33
N ASP A 20 -1.31 2.31 -2.54
CA ASP A 20 -2.60 2.87 -2.88
C ASP A 20 -3.07 2.41 -4.28
N THR A 21 -2.16 2.37 -5.26
CA THR A 21 -2.45 1.80 -6.58
C THR A 21 -2.83 0.32 -6.49
N PHE A 22 -2.18 -0.45 -5.63
CA PHE A 22 -2.51 -1.86 -5.40
C PHE A 22 -3.89 -2.01 -4.75
N ALA A 23 -4.25 -1.16 -3.79
CA ALA A 23 -5.59 -1.11 -3.22
C ALA A 23 -6.65 -0.73 -4.27
N SER A 24 -6.35 0.19 -5.21
CA SER A 24 -7.23 0.51 -6.34
C SER A 24 -7.47 -0.70 -7.24
N ILE A 25 -6.43 -1.48 -7.56
CA ILE A 25 -6.56 -2.73 -8.33
C ILE A 25 -7.44 -3.75 -7.59
N LEU A 26 -7.18 -3.99 -6.30
CA LEU A 26 -7.99 -4.94 -5.53
C LEU A 26 -9.45 -4.48 -5.38
N ASN A 27 -9.70 -3.17 -5.28
CA ASN A 27 -11.07 -2.62 -5.27
C ASN A 27 -11.77 -2.81 -6.62
N TYR A 28 -11.05 -2.71 -7.74
CA TYR A 28 -11.59 -3.01 -9.06
C TYR A 28 -11.94 -4.50 -9.20
N GLU A 29 -11.03 -5.40 -8.83
CA GLU A 29 -11.29 -6.85 -8.84
C GLU A 29 -12.46 -7.23 -7.94
N GLU A 30 -12.58 -6.63 -6.74
CA GLU A 30 -13.75 -6.83 -5.86
C GLU A 30 -15.06 -6.27 -6.46
N TRP A 31 -14.99 -5.19 -7.24
CA TRP A 31 -16.14 -4.62 -7.93
C TRP A 31 -16.66 -5.53 -9.05
N GLU A 32 -15.77 -6.22 -9.79
CA GLU A 32 -16.14 -7.20 -10.83
C GLU A 32 -16.76 -8.50 -10.26
N LEU A 33 -16.46 -8.88 -9.01
CA LEU A 33 -16.98 -10.14 -8.44
C LEU A 33 -18.50 -10.11 -8.21
N GLU A 34 -19.20 -11.17 -8.62
CA GLU A 34 -20.58 -11.43 -8.21
C GLU A 34 -20.63 -12.08 -6.82
N LYS A 35 -20.78 -11.26 -5.77
CA LYS A 35 -20.98 -11.73 -4.38
C LYS A 35 -21.70 -10.72 -3.50
N ASP A 36 -22.45 -11.23 -2.52
CA ASP A 36 -23.30 -10.45 -1.61
C ASP A 36 -22.53 -9.44 -0.75
N ILE A 37 -21.28 -9.77 -0.37
CA ILE A 37 -20.43 -8.92 0.46
C ILE A 37 -19.07 -8.73 -0.23
N LYS A 38 -18.84 -7.52 -0.73
CA LYS A 38 -17.58 -7.07 -1.33
C LYS A 38 -16.64 -6.54 -0.25
N ARG A 39 -15.35 -6.83 -0.38
CA ARG A 39 -14.30 -6.21 0.43
C ARG A 39 -14.02 -4.82 -0.15
N HIS A 40 -13.66 -3.89 0.73
CA HIS A 40 -13.15 -2.59 0.32
C HIS A 40 -11.77 -2.37 0.96
N TYR A 41 -10.83 -1.92 0.14
CA TYR A 41 -9.43 -1.73 0.50
C TYR A 41 -9.14 -0.23 0.61
N PHE A 42 -8.77 0.20 1.81
CA PHE A 42 -8.47 1.60 2.09
C PHE A 42 -7.05 1.98 1.63
N TYR A 43 -6.90 3.20 1.15
CA TYR A 43 -5.61 3.78 0.81
C TYR A 43 -4.77 4.04 2.07
N ALA A 44 -3.49 3.67 2.04
CA ALA A 44 -2.55 3.90 3.13
C ALA A 44 -2.27 5.40 3.34
N SER A 45 -2.43 6.23 2.31
CA SER A 45 -2.39 7.70 2.44
C SER A 45 -3.45 8.25 3.40
N VAL A 46 -4.62 7.61 3.54
CA VAL A 46 -5.69 8.02 4.48
C VAL A 46 -5.26 7.84 5.95
N MET A 47 -4.24 7.00 6.21
CA MET A 47 -3.73 6.70 7.55
C MET A 47 -2.54 7.58 7.98
N LEU A 48 -2.14 8.59 7.19
CA LEU A 48 -1.01 9.48 7.51
C LEU A 48 -1.42 10.68 8.39
N PRO A 49 -0.85 10.83 9.62
CA PRO A 49 -1.15 11.98 10.47
C PRO A 49 -0.76 13.33 9.86
N GLY A 50 0.26 13.37 8.99
CA GLY A 50 0.77 14.61 8.39
C GLY A 50 -0.18 15.29 7.39
N ILE A 51 -1.16 14.57 6.84
CA ILE A 51 -2.21 15.16 5.98
C ILE A 51 -3.21 15.99 6.82
N ILE A 52 -3.27 15.75 8.13
CA ILE A 52 -4.16 16.45 9.08
C ILE A 52 -3.58 17.82 9.51
N GLN A 53 -2.30 18.11 9.23
CA GLN A 53 -1.59 19.28 9.79
C GLN A 53 -1.06 20.31 8.79
N ASN A 54 -0.89 19.98 7.51
CA ASN A 54 -0.25 20.87 6.53
C ASN A 54 -1.23 21.44 5.50
N LYS A 55 -1.38 22.76 5.47
CA LYS A 55 -2.04 23.49 4.36
C LYS A 55 -1.25 23.30 3.06
N PRO A 56 -1.90 22.95 1.92
CA PRO A 56 -1.22 22.79 0.65
C PRO A 56 -1.08 24.13 -0.11
N GLU A 57 0.13 24.46 -0.58
CA GLU A 57 0.37 25.53 -1.54
C GLU A 57 0.59 24.97 -2.97
N SER A 58 -0.50 24.73 -3.72
CA SER A 58 -0.57 24.64 -5.21
C SER A 58 0.28 23.53 -5.93
N MET A 59 -0.03 22.86 -7.04
CA MET A 59 -1.02 22.87 -8.15
C MET A 59 -1.20 21.40 -8.67
N GLU A 60 -2.16 20.97 -9.52
CA GLU A 60 -3.31 21.60 -10.18
C GLU A 60 -4.49 20.58 -10.41
N THR A 61 -5.69 20.91 -9.91
CA THR A 61 -6.96 21.02 -10.69
C THR A 61 -7.49 19.92 -11.66
N LYS A 62 -7.40 18.63 -11.33
CA LYS A 62 -8.59 17.73 -11.58
C LYS A 62 -9.02 16.93 -10.35
N ILE A 63 -8.09 16.23 -9.72
CA ILE A 63 -8.30 15.56 -8.42
C ILE A 63 -8.58 16.62 -7.32
N GLY A 64 -7.97 17.80 -7.44
CA GLY A 64 -8.05 18.88 -6.46
C GLY A 64 -9.46 19.40 -6.15
N LYS A 65 -10.44 19.32 -7.06
CA LYS A 65 -11.82 19.80 -6.75
C LYS A 65 -12.59 18.83 -5.85
N GLN A 66 -12.49 17.53 -6.11
CA GLN A 66 -13.04 16.51 -5.21
C GLN A 66 -12.31 16.52 -3.86
N TYR A 67 -10.97 16.69 -3.88
CA TYR A 67 -10.19 16.87 -2.66
C TYR A 67 -10.51 18.16 -1.92
N GLU A 68 -10.83 19.28 -2.59
CA GLU A 68 -11.18 20.54 -1.92
C GLU A 68 -12.57 20.50 -1.29
N GLU A 69 -13.60 19.97 -1.95
CA GLU A 69 -14.93 19.84 -1.33
C GLU A 69 -14.89 18.87 -0.16
N PHE A 70 -14.20 17.73 -0.33
CA PHE A 70 -13.94 16.78 0.76
C PHE A 70 -13.13 17.44 1.89
N ALA A 71 -12.03 18.13 1.59
CA ALA A 71 -11.20 18.80 2.60
C ALA A 71 -11.94 19.96 3.30
N LYS A 72 -12.80 20.72 2.61
CA LYS A 72 -13.62 21.78 3.22
C LYS A 72 -14.65 21.19 4.19
N MET A 73 -15.31 20.09 3.82
CA MET A 73 -16.17 19.33 4.73
C MET A 73 -15.41 18.76 5.93
N ILE A 74 -14.23 18.17 5.67
CA ILE A 74 -13.37 17.57 6.67
C ILE A 74 -12.84 18.64 7.65
N VAL A 75 -12.30 19.77 7.18
CA VAL A 75 -11.71 20.82 8.02
C VAL A 75 -12.76 21.52 8.89
N ILE A 76 -13.89 21.95 8.31
CA ILE A 76 -14.94 22.64 9.08
C ILE A 76 -15.54 21.73 10.16
N GLN A 77 -15.70 20.43 9.88
CA GLN A 77 -16.17 19.45 10.86
C GLN A 77 -15.07 19.03 11.86
N MET A 78 -13.79 19.03 11.46
CA MET A 78 -12.68 18.61 12.31
C MET A 78 -12.14 19.71 13.22
N GLU A 79 -12.20 21.00 12.88
CA GLU A 79 -11.73 22.06 13.79
C GLU A 79 -12.55 22.08 15.10
N ASP A 80 -13.86 21.85 15.02
CA ASP A 80 -14.75 21.79 16.19
C ASP A 80 -14.58 20.46 16.98
N ASP A 81 -14.24 19.36 16.30
CA ASP A 81 -14.01 18.03 16.91
C ASP A 81 -12.59 17.85 17.51
N ILE A 82 -11.55 18.40 16.86
CA ILE A 82 -10.13 18.28 17.28
C ILE A 82 -9.92 18.93 18.65
N SER A 83 -10.62 20.04 18.92
CA SER A 83 -10.57 20.72 20.22
C SER A 83 -11.05 19.87 21.41
N ARG A 84 -11.60 18.66 21.16
CA ARG A 84 -12.23 17.79 22.18
C ARG A 84 -11.63 16.40 22.32
N LEU A 85 -10.71 15.95 21.46
CA LEU A 85 -10.36 14.53 21.34
C LEU A 85 -8.93 14.15 21.76
N GLN A 86 -8.84 13.22 22.71
CA GLN A 86 -7.65 12.40 22.96
C GLN A 86 -7.69 11.19 22.00
N PHE A 87 -6.60 10.94 21.28
CA PHE A 87 -6.56 9.96 20.19
C PHE A 87 -6.57 8.50 20.69
N ASP A 88 -7.51 7.69 20.17
CA ASP A 88 -7.34 6.25 20.00
C ASP A 88 -7.54 5.85 18.53
N ASP A 89 -6.86 4.79 18.09
CA ASP A 89 -6.86 4.37 16.67
C ASP A 89 -8.23 3.87 16.18
N ASN A 90 -9.11 3.46 17.11
CA ASN A 90 -10.45 3.00 16.78
C ASN A 90 -11.33 4.17 16.32
N GLY A 91 -11.18 5.34 16.94
CA GLY A 91 -11.95 6.55 16.61
C GLY A 91 -11.80 6.99 15.15
N VAL A 92 -10.59 6.88 14.57
CA VAL A 92 -10.35 7.24 13.16
C VAL A 92 -11.07 6.27 12.21
N PHE A 93 -10.94 4.96 12.45
CA PHE A 93 -11.59 3.94 11.63
C PHE A 93 -13.12 4.01 11.75
N ALA A 94 -13.65 4.16 12.96
CA ALA A 94 -15.08 4.24 13.21
C ALA A 94 -15.70 5.55 12.64
N LYS A 95 -14.98 6.69 12.72
CA LYS A 95 -15.39 7.94 12.08
C LYS A 95 -15.37 7.82 10.56
N HIS A 96 -14.35 7.18 9.97
CA HIS A 96 -14.32 6.88 8.54
C HIS A 96 -15.53 6.04 8.11
N LEU A 97 -15.83 4.93 8.81
CA LEU A 97 -17.03 4.13 8.54
C LEU A 97 -18.33 4.96 8.62
N SER A 98 -18.39 5.92 9.56
CA SER A 98 -19.54 6.83 9.73
C SER A 98 -19.72 7.77 8.54
N THR A 99 -18.62 8.32 8.00
CA THR A 99 -18.64 9.18 6.79
C THR A 99 -19.25 8.48 5.57
N TYR A 100 -19.04 7.17 5.43
CA TYR A 100 -19.61 6.36 4.33
C TYR A 100 -20.94 5.68 4.69
N LEU A 101 -21.59 6.08 5.80
CA LEU A 101 -22.86 5.51 6.29
C LEU A 101 -22.83 3.97 6.39
N HIS A 102 -21.66 3.41 6.70
CA HIS A 102 -21.49 1.96 6.74
C HIS A 102 -22.37 1.36 7.85
N PRO A 103 -23.14 0.28 7.63
CA PRO A 103 -24.13 -0.23 8.60
C PRO A 103 -23.57 -0.63 9.98
N LYS A 104 -22.26 -0.78 10.12
CA LYS A 104 -21.57 -1.07 11.40
C LYS A 104 -20.83 0.12 12.00
N ALA A 105 -20.93 1.31 11.41
CA ALA A 105 -20.19 2.50 11.87
C ALA A 105 -20.48 2.81 13.34
N GLU A 106 -21.76 2.87 13.71
CA GLU A 106 -22.22 3.07 15.09
C GLU A 106 -21.74 1.94 16.03
N GLU A 107 -21.71 0.69 15.56
CA GLU A 107 -21.18 -0.46 16.32
C GLU A 107 -19.70 -0.25 16.69
N TYR A 108 -18.88 0.25 15.76
CA TYR A 108 -17.46 0.53 15.98
C TYR A 108 -17.19 1.85 16.73
N MET A 109 -18.08 2.84 16.63
CA MET A 109 -18.00 4.09 17.41
C MET A 109 -18.32 3.83 18.89
N ASN A 110 -19.36 3.04 19.17
CA ASN A 110 -19.85 2.82 20.54
C ASN A 110 -19.10 1.70 21.28
N GLN A 111 -18.46 0.78 20.58
CA GLN A 111 -17.68 -0.29 21.19
C GLN A 111 -16.19 0.05 21.17
N LYS A 112 -15.57 0.13 22.36
CA LYS A 112 -14.10 0.05 22.52
C LYS A 112 -13.57 -1.37 22.22
N LYS A 113 -13.90 -1.89 21.03
CA LYS A 113 -13.39 -3.15 20.50
C LYS A 113 -11.87 -3.03 20.40
N LYS A 114 -11.15 -3.88 21.13
CA LYS A 114 -9.69 -3.93 21.03
C LYS A 114 -9.33 -4.60 19.70
N PRO A 115 -8.45 -4.02 18.88
CA PRO A 115 -7.97 -4.68 17.66
C PRO A 115 -7.25 -5.97 18.04
N THR A 116 -7.65 -7.09 17.41
CA THR A 116 -7.02 -8.39 17.61
C THR A 116 -5.80 -8.51 16.71
N ILE A 117 -4.60 -8.50 17.29
CA ILE A 117 -3.38 -8.81 16.57
C ILE A 117 -3.36 -10.32 16.28
N LEU A 118 -3.48 -10.70 15.01
CA LEU A 118 -3.44 -12.10 14.59
C LEU A 118 -2.09 -12.74 14.93
N ASN A 119 -2.13 -13.95 15.51
CA ASN A 119 -0.94 -14.73 15.80
C ASN A 119 -0.58 -15.60 14.57
N MET A 120 0.42 -15.18 13.82
CA MET A 120 0.82 -15.77 12.54
C MET A 120 2.26 -16.27 12.66
N LYS A 121 2.53 -17.53 12.29
CA LYS A 121 3.88 -18.13 12.40
C LYS A 121 4.95 -17.36 11.62
N TRP A 122 4.55 -16.80 10.47
CA TRP A 122 5.41 -16.01 9.59
C TRP A 122 5.55 -14.53 9.98
N LYS A 123 4.96 -14.09 11.11
CA LYS A 123 5.11 -12.72 11.61
C LYS A 123 6.59 -12.40 11.87
N THR A 124 7.07 -11.33 11.25
CA THR A 124 8.44 -10.85 11.41
C THR A 124 8.63 -10.05 12.70
N LYS A 125 9.88 -10.00 13.18
CA LYS A 125 10.32 -9.21 14.35
C LYS A 125 11.56 -8.35 14.07
N LYS A 126 12.41 -8.76 13.11
CA LYS A 126 13.65 -8.07 12.75
C LYS A 126 13.52 -7.33 11.42
N GLU A 127 12.69 -7.84 10.52
CA GLU A 127 12.42 -7.24 9.23
C GLU A 127 11.68 -5.89 9.37
N LYS A 128 12.26 -4.83 8.78
CA LYS A 128 11.75 -3.45 8.85
C LYS A 128 11.46 -2.82 7.49
N ILE A 129 11.95 -3.41 6.40
CA ILE A 129 11.84 -2.89 5.03
C ILE A 129 10.56 -3.40 4.37
N ASP A 130 10.24 -4.68 4.56
CA ASP A 130 9.11 -5.35 3.92
C ASP A 130 7.74 -5.08 4.59
N CYS A 131 7.59 -4.07 5.45
CA CYS A 131 6.32 -3.77 6.13
C CYS A 131 5.17 -3.46 5.16
N GLY A 132 5.43 -2.65 4.12
CA GLY A 132 4.46 -2.39 3.05
C GLY A 132 4.14 -3.65 2.23
N LEU A 133 5.10 -4.56 2.07
CA LEU A 133 4.90 -5.82 1.33
C LEU A 133 3.96 -6.75 2.11
N PHE A 134 4.15 -6.86 3.42
CA PHE A 134 3.23 -7.59 4.28
C PHE A 134 1.84 -6.95 4.26
N MET A 135 1.71 -5.62 4.30
CA MET A 135 0.41 -4.95 4.19
C MET A 135 -0.30 -5.26 2.86
N MET A 136 0.42 -5.21 1.73
CA MET A 136 -0.14 -5.62 0.42
C MET A 136 -0.56 -7.10 0.43
N MET A 137 0.24 -7.98 1.03
CA MET A 137 -0.10 -9.41 1.17
C MET A 137 -1.31 -9.66 2.07
N HIS A 138 -1.49 -8.87 3.13
CA HIS A 138 -2.70 -8.86 3.96
C HIS A 138 -3.92 -8.45 3.12
N MET A 139 -3.84 -7.41 2.29
CA MET A 139 -4.96 -7.03 1.42
C MET A 139 -5.29 -8.13 0.39
N ASP A 140 -4.28 -8.66 -0.29
CA ASP A 140 -4.41 -9.67 -1.36
C ASP A 140 -4.97 -11.02 -0.85
N ASN A 141 -4.57 -11.48 0.35
CA ASN A 141 -4.82 -12.86 0.80
C ASN A 141 -5.66 -13.00 2.08
N TYR A 142 -6.06 -11.93 2.77
CA TYR A 142 -6.83 -12.06 4.03
C TYR A 142 -8.33 -12.30 3.78
N GLU A 143 -8.84 -13.38 4.38
CA GLU A 143 -10.22 -13.86 4.24
C GLU A 143 -11.09 -13.61 5.48
N GLY A 144 -10.66 -12.75 6.42
CA GLY A 144 -11.41 -12.48 7.65
C GLY A 144 -11.33 -13.58 8.73
N LYS A 145 -10.45 -14.58 8.55
CA LYS A 145 -10.33 -15.75 9.45
C LYS A 145 -9.30 -15.52 10.55
N ILE A 146 -9.65 -15.84 11.81
CA ILE A 146 -8.75 -15.74 12.97
C ILE A 146 -7.51 -16.64 12.82
N LYS A 147 -7.70 -17.85 12.27
CA LYS A 147 -6.60 -18.69 11.77
C LYS A 147 -6.44 -18.43 10.29
N TRP A 148 -5.31 -17.84 9.91
CA TRP A 148 -5.00 -17.47 8.53
C TRP A 148 -3.59 -17.94 8.18
N GLU A 149 -3.50 -18.74 7.12
CA GLU A 149 -2.27 -19.34 6.62
C GLU A 149 -2.08 -18.90 5.16
N THR A 150 -0.90 -18.34 4.87
CA THR A 150 -0.57 -17.75 3.55
C THR A 150 0.46 -18.56 2.77
N GLY A 151 0.93 -19.69 3.32
CA GLY A 151 2.10 -20.41 2.82
C GLY A 151 3.45 -19.69 3.04
N MET A 152 3.46 -18.52 3.69
CA MET A 152 4.69 -17.84 4.06
C MET A 152 5.46 -18.62 5.13
N LEU A 153 6.76 -18.75 4.92
CA LEU A 153 7.71 -19.34 5.84
C LEU A 153 8.04 -18.37 6.98
N GLU A 154 8.47 -18.91 8.11
CA GLU A 154 8.93 -18.13 9.27
C GLU A 154 10.17 -17.29 8.92
N GLU A 155 10.33 -16.13 9.59
CA GLU A 155 11.42 -15.16 9.36
C GLU A 155 12.83 -15.80 9.46
N THR A 156 12.97 -16.86 10.24
CA THR A 156 14.21 -17.63 10.45
C THR A 156 14.55 -18.58 9.30
N ASN A 157 13.62 -18.84 8.38
CA ASN A 157 13.82 -19.79 7.29
C ASN A 157 14.70 -19.19 6.18
N LYS A 158 15.73 -19.91 5.73
CA LYS A 158 16.63 -19.47 4.65
C LYS A 158 15.91 -19.05 3.36
N ASN A 159 14.74 -19.63 3.06
CA ASN A 159 13.95 -19.34 1.86
C ASN A 159 12.94 -18.19 2.06
N HIS A 160 12.78 -17.65 3.27
CA HIS A 160 11.83 -16.56 3.55
C HIS A 160 12.13 -15.31 2.72
N ARG A 161 13.42 -14.93 2.58
CA ARG A 161 13.84 -13.81 1.72
C ARG A 161 13.44 -14.03 0.25
N LEU A 162 13.57 -15.26 -0.26
CA LEU A 162 13.18 -15.61 -1.63
C LEU A 162 11.66 -15.48 -1.81
N GLN A 163 10.84 -15.93 -0.84
CA GLN A 163 9.39 -15.74 -0.90
C GLN A 163 9.00 -14.25 -0.94
N ARG A 164 9.66 -13.38 -0.15
CA ARG A 164 9.39 -11.94 -0.19
C ARG A 164 9.77 -11.30 -1.54
N ASN A 165 10.91 -11.70 -2.12
CA ASN A 165 11.29 -11.28 -3.48
C ASN A 165 10.27 -11.77 -4.53
N ASN A 166 9.75 -12.99 -4.40
CA ASN A 166 8.73 -13.52 -5.29
C ASN A 166 7.38 -12.80 -5.13
N LEU A 167 6.97 -12.43 -3.91
CA LEU A 167 5.79 -11.59 -3.68
C LEU A 167 5.94 -10.19 -4.28
N ARG A 168 7.13 -9.58 -4.16
CA ARG A 168 7.47 -8.31 -4.82
C ARG A 168 7.32 -8.40 -6.34
N ALA A 169 7.86 -9.47 -6.95
CA ALA A 169 7.69 -9.73 -8.37
C ALA A 169 6.23 -9.99 -8.76
N LYS A 170 5.47 -10.78 -7.97
CA LYS A 170 4.02 -11.02 -8.14
C LYS A 170 3.25 -9.70 -8.21
N TYR A 171 3.48 -8.80 -7.25
CA TYR A 171 2.76 -7.53 -7.20
C TYR A 171 3.21 -6.54 -8.26
N ALA A 172 4.50 -6.50 -8.61
CA ALA A 172 4.97 -5.70 -9.73
C ALA A 172 4.33 -6.15 -11.05
N ALA A 173 4.31 -7.46 -11.32
CA ALA A 173 3.65 -8.04 -12.48
C ALA A 173 2.15 -7.76 -12.47
N LYS A 174 1.44 -8.01 -11.35
CA LYS A 174 0.00 -7.71 -11.21
C LYS A 174 -0.31 -6.24 -11.50
N MET A 175 0.49 -5.30 -11.01
CA MET A 175 0.28 -3.86 -11.24
C MET A 175 0.60 -3.43 -12.68
N MET A 176 1.72 -3.90 -13.25
CA MET A 176 2.12 -3.54 -14.61
C MET A 176 1.22 -4.18 -15.66
N LEU A 177 0.75 -5.42 -15.42
CA LEU A 177 0.01 -6.23 -16.38
C LEU A 177 -1.52 -6.23 -16.13
N HIS A 178 -2.05 -5.45 -15.19
CA HIS A 178 -3.50 -5.33 -14.99
C HIS A 178 -4.18 -4.72 -16.22
N GLU A 179 -5.41 -5.14 -16.52
CA GLU A 179 -6.19 -4.61 -17.66
C GLU A 179 -6.53 -3.12 -17.50
N ILE A 180 -6.77 -2.66 -16.26
CA ILE A 180 -7.02 -1.25 -15.93
C ILE A 180 -5.78 -0.36 -16.05
N ASN A 181 -4.59 -0.93 -16.25
CA ASN A 181 -3.40 -0.12 -16.51
C ASN A 181 -3.41 0.33 -17.97
N GLU A 182 -3.81 1.58 -18.23
CA GLU A 182 -3.76 2.19 -19.58
C GLU A 182 -2.37 2.10 -20.24
N ASN A 183 -1.30 1.92 -19.45
CA ASN A 183 0.08 1.79 -19.91
C ASN A 183 0.57 0.33 -19.97
N GLN A 184 -0.32 -0.67 -19.82
CA GLN A 184 0.01 -2.10 -19.81
C GLN A 184 0.88 -2.49 -21.02
N LYS A 185 0.40 -2.17 -22.23
CA LYS A 185 1.14 -2.44 -23.48
C LYS A 185 2.51 -1.78 -23.49
N LEU A 186 2.58 -0.50 -23.12
CA LEU A 186 3.84 0.24 -23.05
C LEU A 186 4.84 -0.42 -22.07
N MET A 187 4.37 -0.97 -20.96
CA MET A 187 5.23 -1.69 -20.00
C MET A 187 5.72 -3.03 -20.55
N SER A 188 4.87 -3.78 -21.26
CA SER A 188 5.28 -4.98 -21.99
C SER A 188 6.31 -4.66 -23.08
N ASP A 189 6.10 -3.61 -23.87
CA ASP A 189 7.01 -3.16 -24.92
C ASP A 189 8.39 -2.77 -24.34
N TYR A 190 8.43 -2.07 -23.19
CA TYR A 190 9.69 -1.78 -22.48
C TYR A 190 10.39 -3.04 -21.96
N ALA A 191 9.65 -4.03 -21.42
CA ALA A 191 10.24 -5.27 -20.93
C ALA A 191 10.84 -6.11 -22.07
N LEU A 192 10.12 -6.24 -23.20
CA LEU A 192 10.60 -6.90 -24.40
C LEU A 192 11.83 -6.21 -24.98
N LYS A 193 11.81 -4.88 -25.06
CA LYS A 193 12.96 -4.08 -25.52
C LYS A 193 14.19 -4.29 -24.62
N PHE A 194 14.01 -4.23 -23.29
CA PHE A 194 15.09 -4.46 -22.34
C PHE A 194 15.71 -5.86 -22.51
N ALA A 195 14.89 -6.90 -22.65
CA ALA A 195 15.37 -8.26 -22.89
C ALA A 195 16.10 -8.41 -24.23
N ALA A 196 15.62 -7.75 -25.29
CA ALA A 196 16.28 -7.76 -26.60
C ALA A 196 17.64 -7.04 -26.62
N GLU A 197 17.76 -5.95 -25.85
CA GLU A 197 18.99 -5.16 -25.70
C GLU A 197 20.00 -5.81 -24.72
N ASN A 198 19.56 -6.68 -23.82
CA ASN A 198 20.38 -7.29 -22.76
C ASN A 198 20.28 -8.83 -22.77
N GLN A 199 20.76 -9.45 -23.86
CA GLN A 199 20.65 -10.90 -24.09
C GLN A 199 21.51 -11.76 -23.16
N ASP A 200 22.58 -11.21 -22.57
CA ASP A 200 23.34 -11.87 -21.51
C ASP A 200 22.65 -11.63 -20.16
N GLU A 201 21.99 -12.66 -19.65
CA GLU A 201 21.28 -12.66 -18.37
C GLU A 201 22.16 -12.16 -17.20
N LYS A 202 23.46 -12.47 -17.19
CA LYS A 202 24.35 -12.06 -16.09
C LYS A 202 24.69 -10.57 -16.13
N GLU A 203 24.85 -10.01 -17.33
CA GLU A 203 25.09 -8.57 -17.46
C GLU A 203 23.77 -7.79 -17.26
N ALA A 204 22.64 -8.32 -17.73
CA ALA A 204 21.31 -7.79 -17.43
C ALA A 204 21.05 -7.72 -15.91
N ASP A 205 21.28 -8.84 -15.19
CA ASP A 205 21.18 -8.92 -13.73
C ASP A 205 22.11 -7.90 -13.06
N LYS A 206 23.33 -7.73 -13.55
CA LYS A 206 24.30 -6.77 -13.01
C LYS A 206 23.82 -5.32 -13.19
N ILE A 207 23.25 -4.96 -14.35
CA ILE A 207 22.66 -3.63 -14.60
C ILE A 207 21.47 -3.37 -13.68
N VAL A 208 20.57 -4.37 -13.52
CA VAL A 208 19.41 -4.29 -12.62
C VAL A 208 19.87 -4.14 -11.16
N ASN A 209 20.78 -5.00 -10.69
CA ASN A 209 21.29 -4.94 -9.33
C ASN A 209 22.02 -3.62 -9.02
N GLN A 210 22.83 -3.09 -9.93
CA GLN A 210 23.44 -1.76 -9.78
C GLN A 210 22.38 -0.65 -9.63
N SER A 211 21.31 -0.72 -10.41
CA SER A 211 20.19 0.23 -10.34
C SER A 211 19.44 0.14 -9.00
N ILE A 212 19.22 -1.07 -8.49
CA ILE A 212 18.60 -1.31 -7.18
C ILE A 212 19.50 -0.78 -6.05
N MET A 213 20.79 -1.10 -6.06
CA MET A 213 21.73 -0.63 -5.02
C MET A 213 21.85 0.90 -4.99
N LYS A 214 21.80 1.56 -6.16
CA LYS A 214 21.70 3.02 -6.24
C LYS A 214 20.43 3.54 -5.57
N LYS A 215 19.26 2.92 -5.83
CA LYS A 215 17.99 3.30 -5.22
C LYS A 215 17.95 3.08 -3.71
N ILE A 216 18.55 2.00 -3.21
CA ILE A 216 18.69 1.76 -1.76
C ILE A 216 19.51 2.88 -1.12
N ALA A 217 20.66 3.23 -1.71
CA ALA A 217 21.49 4.33 -1.23
C ALA A 217 20.84 5.73 -1.35
N GLU A 218 19.87 5.92 -2.26
CA GLU A 218 19.03 7.13 -2.31
C GLU A 218 18.02 7.16 -1.16
N GLN A 219 17.34 6.03 -0.88
CA GLN A 219 16.37 5.90 0.20
C GLN A 219 17.03 6.02 1.59
N ASP A 220 18.17 5.36 1.81
CA ASP A 220 18.95 5.46 3.05
C ASP A 220 19.42 6.90 3.35
N LYS A 221 19.69 7.71 2.32
CA LYS A 221 20.03 9.13 2.48
C LYS A 221 18.82 9.94 2.93
N GLN A 222 17.65 9.72 2.32
CA GLN A 222 16.40 10.40 2.70
C GLN A 222 16.02 10.08 4.15
N ASP A 223 16.08 8.79 4.53
CA ASP A 223 15.81 8.31 5.90
C ASP A 223 16.76 8.87 6.98
N ASN A 224 17.93 9.37 6.58
CA ASN A 224 18.92 9.97 7.48
C ASN A 224 18.94 11.51 7.43
N GLN A 225 18.28 12.12 6.44
CA GLN A 225 18.07 13.58 6.36
C GLN A 225 16.74 14.01 7.02
N GLY A 226 15.78 13.08 7.18
CA GLY A 226 14.51 13.31 7.89
C GLY A 226 14.53 12.96 9.38
N LYS A 227 15.70 13.01 10.03
CA LYS A 227 15.90 12.79 11.49
C LYS A 227 16.61 13.98 12.09
#